data_AF-A0A7M2RFD9-F1
#
_entry.id   AF-A0A7M2RFD9-F1
#
_cell.length_a   1.000
_cell.length_b   1.000
_cell.length_c   1.000
_cell.angle_alpha   90.00
_cell.angle_beta   90.00
_cell.angle_gamma   90.00
#
_symmetry.space_group_name_H-M   'P 1'
#
loop_
_entity.id
_entity.type
_entity.pdbx_description
1 polymer ?
#
loop_
_entity_poly.entity_id
_entity_poly.type
_entity_poly.pdbx_seq_one_letter_code
_entity_poly.pdbx_strand_id
1 'polypeptide(L)'
;MEQKNLIIGLEFNPKESQICYYDRTCGDAISAEVKVGSDQYAFPTLLCKSLGKDEWYFGLEALYFAEHKNGILIDRLYDLCMDGKSVVIDGQEYEPGVLLSAYLTKAISMLGITSPSRQIAGMMMTAPTLNRTFVRTVRDAYERVKIPKSRCFLQDYDESFYHYSLYQKKELWSRNVALFSFDGDDVTFSSLKMDYQTKPATARVTPKNMKRLSQDPVTRDEDFCYMINKSFGNEIYSSVFLIGDGIDKNWAVRSIALLCKNRRHVFYGNNLYAKGACFSAFEKVEERRLKDYLFVGNALIRHNIGMDMNINGSPAYYPMIGAGVNWYEAAKDCELILDQTDELVFVVSDMEDGRRTRYTMPLPGLPKRPNKTTRLSLHLEYDSPDRCQIRVEDLGFGDMYPSGKKVWNESMEG
;
A
#
# COMPACT_ATOMS: atom_id res chain seq x y z
N MET A 1 -27.12 17.38 -0.24
CA MET A 1 -25.83 17.23 0.48
C MET A 1 -24.74 17.37 -0.54
N GLU A 2 -23.80 18.28 -0.32
CA GLU A 2 -22.64 18.46 -1.17
C GLU A 2 -21.92 17.11 -1.31
N GLN A 3 -21.73 16.66 -2.55
CA GLN A 3 -21.06 15.40 -2.82
C GLN A 3 -19.57 15.59 -2.51
N LYS A 4 -19.19 15.33 -1.25
CA LYS A 4 -17.78 15.33 -0.84
C LYS A 4 -17.01 14.41 -1.80
N ASN A 5 -15.95 14.88 -2.45
CA ASN A 5 -15.11 14.05 -3.33
C ASN A 5 -13.73 13.89 -2.69
N LEU A 6 -13.67 13.11 -1.62
CA LEU A 6 -12.51 13.02 -0.74
C LEU A 6 -11.45 12.09 -1.30
N ILE A 7 -10.20 12.51 -1.17
CA ILE A 7 -9.01 11.69 -1.39
C ILE A 7 -8.38 11.48 -0.03
N ILE A 8 -8.24 10.22 0.38
CA ILE A 8 -7.93 9.84 1.77
C ILE A 8 -6.64 9.03 1.81
N GLY A 9 -5.76 9.39 2.73
CA GLY A 9 -4.68 8.54 3.21
C GLY A 9 -5.00 8.00 4.60
N LEU A 10 -4.88 6.71 4.81
CA LEU A 10 -5.02 6.06 6.11
C LEU A 10 -3.73 5.33 6.45
N GLU A 11 -3.09 5.71 7.54
CA GLU A 11 -2.06 4.90 8.18
C GLU A 11 -2.71 3.87 9.10
N PHE A 12 -2.32 2.61 8.97
CA PHE A 12 -2.80 1.47 9.75
C PHE A 12 -1.63 0.64 10.25
N ASN A 13 -1.33 0.74 11.54
CA ASN A 13 -0.21 0.03 12.18
C ASN A 13 -0.62 -0.59 13.53
N PRO A 14 0.23 -1.44 14.15
CA PRO A 14 -0.12 -2.14 15.39
C PRO A 14 -0.54 -1.23 16.57
N LYS A 15 0.04 -0.03 16.68
CA LYS A 15 -0.18 0.87 17.82
C LYS A 15 -1.32 1.84 17.55
N GLU A 16 -1.20 2.58 16.46
CA GLU A 16 -2.08 3.70 16.15
C GLU A 16 -2.39 3.78 14.65
N SER A 17 -3.46 4.50 14.35
CA SER A 17 -3.87 4.83 13.00
C SER A 17 -4.05 6.34 12.90
N GLN A 18 -3.89 6.85 11.69
CA GLN A 18 -4.10 8.26 11.40
C GLN A 18 -4.71 8.44 10.02
N ILE A 19 -5.67 9.35 9.92
CA ILE A 19 -6.31 9.69 8.64
C ILE A 19 -5.83 11.07 8.21
N CYS A 20 -5.49 11.19 6.92
CA CYS A 20 -5.32 12.45 6.23
C CYS A 20 -6.29 12.53 5.04
N TYR A 21 -6.71 13.73 4.68
CA TYR A 21 -7.44 13.99 3.44
C TYR A 21 -6.77 15.10 2.65
N TYR A 22 -6.88 15.06 1.32
CA TYR A 22 -6.29 16.09 0.47
C TYR A 22 -7.21 17.32 0.44
N ASP A 23 -6.69 18.44 0.93
CA ASP A 23 -7.37 19.73 0.86
C ASP A 23 -6.90 20.47 -0.39
N ARG A 24 -7.82 20.65 -1.34
CA ARG A 24 -7.53 21.29 -2.63
C ARG A 24 -7.32 22.80 -2.51
N THR A 25 -7.80 23.43 -1.44
CA THR A 25 -7.65 24.88 -1.23
C THR A 25 -6.24 25.20 -0.77
N CYS A 26 -5.66 24.43 0.15
CA CYS A 26 -4.28 24.61 0.56
C CYS A 26 -3.27 23.82 -0.28
N GLY A 27 -3.72 22.84 -1.06
CA GLY A 27 -2.85 21.98 -1.88
C GLY A 27 -1.96 21.07 -1.06
N ASP A 28 -2.47 20.56 0.07
CA ASP A 28 -1.73 19.71 1.01
C ASP A 28 -2.66 18.61 1.58
N ALA A 29 -2.04 17.56 2.12
CA ALA A 29 -2.71 16.55 2.93
C ALA A 29 -2.89 17.07 4.36
N ILE A 30 -4.14 17.12 4.83
CA ILE A 30 -4.51 17.60 6.17
C ILE A 30 -4.87 16.41 7.05
N SER A 31 -4.28 16.35 8.24
CA SER A 31 -4.60 15.34 9.25
C SER A 31 -5.99 15.57 9.81
N ALA A 32 -6.81 14.52 9.83
CA ALA A 32 -8.14 14.55 10.38
C ALA A 32 -8.07 14.55 11.92
N GLU A 33 -8.78 15.49 12.54
CA GLU A 33 -8.94 15.52 13.99
C GLU A 33 -9.82 14.34 14.43
N VAL A 34 -9.37 13.59 15.45
CA VAL A 34 -10.14 12.49 16.05
C VAL A 34 -11.42 13.03 16.70
N LYS A 35 -11.32 14.22 17.29
CA LYS A 35 -12.44 14.96 17.86
C LYS A 35 -12.36 16.40 17.39
N VAL A 36 -13.48 16.93 16.89
CA VAL A 36 -13.58 18.32 16.42
C VAL A 36 -13.09 19.30 17.49
N GLY A 37 -12.13 20.14 17.10
CA GLY A 37 -11.50 21.15 17.95
C GLY A 37 -10.43 20.58 18.90
N SER A 38 -9.87 19.41 18.60
CA SER A 38 -8.74 18.83 19.34
C SER A 38 -7.48 18.73 18.48
N ASP A 39 -6.31 18.81 19.11
CA ASP A 39 -5.01 18.59 18.46
C ASP A 39 -4.63 17.09 18.42
N GLN A 40 -5.60 16.19 18.60
CA GLN A 40 -5.38 14.75 18.54
C GLN A 40 -5.74 14.22 17.15
N TYR A 41 -4.71 13.74 16.44
CA TYR A 41 -4.85 13.25 15.05
C TYR A 41 -4.64 11.74 14.91
N ALA A 42 -3.86 11.13 15.80
CA ALA A 42 -3.67 9.70 15.86
C ALA A 42 -4.62 9.08 16.90
N PHE A 43 -5.08 7.87 16.61
CA PHE A 43 -5.98 7.10 17.47
C PHE A 43 -5.55 5.64 17.52
N PRO A 44 -5.75 4.92 18.64
CA PRO A 44 -5.34 3.52 18.75
C PRO A 44 -5.95 2.63 17.67
N THR A 45 -5.17 1.68 17.14
CA THR A 45 -5.65 0.70 16.14
C THR A 45 -6.43 -0.43 16.81
N LEU A 46 -7.55 -0.05 17.44
CA LEU A 46 -8.35 -0.93 18.26
C LEU A 46 -9.80 -0.95 17.78
N LEU A 47 -10.45 -2.08 17.99
CA LEU A 47 -11.87 -2.27 17.74
C LEU A 47 -12.52 -2.87 18.99
N CYS A 48 -13.77 -2.53 19.27
CA CYS A 48 -14.53 -3.07 20.38
C CYS A 48 -15.95 -3.40 19.94
N LYS A 49 -16.44 -4.58 20.30
CA LYS A 49 -17.83 -4.99 20.08
C LYS A 49 -18.60 -4.89 21.40
N SER A 50 -19.79 -4.30 21.39
CA SER A 50 -20.69 -4.41 22.53
C SER A 50 -21.18 -5.84 22.72
N LEU A 51 -21.09 -6.37 23.94
CA LEU A 51 -21.56 -7.71 24.26
C LEU A 51 -23.07 -7.83 24.00
N GLY A 52 -23.48 -8.87 23.26
CA GLY A 52 -24.87 -9.15 22.90
C GLY A 52 -25.47 -8.20 21.85
N LYS A 53 -24.69 -7.27 21.28
CA LYS A 53 -25.16 -6.31 20.27
C LYS A 53 -24.22 -6.26 19.06
N ASP A 54 -24.75 -5.96 17.89
CA ASP A 54 -23.95 -5.70 16.69
C ASP A 54 -23.55 -4.22 16.59
N GLU A 55 -22.96 -3.70 17.66
CA GLU A 55 -22.48 -2.32 17.77
C GLU A 55 -20.96 -2.31 17.96
N TRP A 56 -20.27 -1.57 17.10
CA TRP A 56 -18.80 -1.51 17.04
C TRP A 56 -18.27 -0.10 17.33
N TYR A 57 -17.16 -0.04 18.05
CA TYR A 57 -16.43 1.16 18.45
C TYR A 57 -14.96 1.02 18.10
N PHE A 58 -14.25 2.12 17.89
CA PHE A 58 -12.85 2.13 17.47
C PHE A 58 -12.03 3.16 18.25
N GLY A 59 -10.71 3.06 18.20
CA GLY A 59 -9.83 4.04 18.82
C GLY A 59 -10.07 4.22 20.32
N LEU A 60 -10.13 5.47 20.79
CA LEU A 60 -10.37 5.77 22.20
C LEU A 60 -11.76 5.31 22.68
N GLU A 61 -12.76 5.31 21.82
CA GLU A 61 -14.09 4.80 22.18
C GLU A 61 -14.05 3.28 22.43
N ALA A 62 -13.23 2.54 21.69
CA ALA A 62 -13.07 1.10 21.92
C ALA A 62 -12.56 0.79 23.33
N LEU A 63 -11.56 1.55 23.80
CA LEU A 63 -11.03 1.45 25.17
C LEU A 63 -12.11 1.79 26.21
N TYR A 64 -12.81 2.91 26.02
CA TYR A 64 -13.87 3.33 26.94
C TYR A 64 -14.96 2.26 27.08
N PHE A 65 -15.42 1.68 25.97
CA PHE A 65 -16.47 0.67 25.99
C PHE A 65 -16.01 -0.66 26.59
N ALA A 66 -14.77 -1.06 26.33
CA ALA A 66 -14.19 -2.26 26.94
C ALA A 66 -14.09 -2.12 28.46
N GLU A 67 -13.61 -0.98 28.95
CA GLU A 67 -13.41 -0.75 30.38
C GLU A 67 -14.72 -0.50 31.14
N HIS A 68 -15.69 0.21 30.54
CA HIS A 68 -16.82 0.77 31.28
C HIS A 68 -18.21 0.29 30.82
N LYS A 69 -18.32 -0.43 29.69
CA LYS A 69 -19.62 -0.74 29.05
C LYS A 69 -19.76 -2.20 28.62
N ASN A 70 -19.05 -3.14 29.26
CA ASN A 70 -19.05 -4.57 28.92
C ASN A 70 -18.74 -4.82 27.44
N GLY A 71 -17.79 -4.08 26.88
CA GLY A 71 -17.29 -4.30 25.53
C GLY A 71 -16.26 -5.43 25.46
N ILE A 72 -16.23 -6.16 24.36
CA ILE A 72 -15.16 -7.10 24.04
C ILE A 72 -14.13 -6.36 23.20
N LEU A 73 -12.94 -6.13 23.77
CA LEU A 73 -11.84 -5.46 23.09
C LEU A 73 -11.13 -6.40 22.11
N ILE A 74 -10.81 -5.86 20.93
CA ILE A 74 -9.94 -6.45 19.92
C ILE A 74 -8.74 -5.51 19.79
N ASP A 75 -7.67 -5.85 20.50
CA ASP A 75 -6.45 -5.04 20.63
C ASP A 75 -5.32 -5.42 19.66
N ARG A 76 -5.52 -6.49 18.89
CA ARG A 76 -4.58 -7.01 17.89
C ARG A 76 -5.16 -7.00 16.48
N LEU A 77 -5.96 -5.98 16.15
CA LEU A 77 -6.64 -5.90 14.85
C LEU A 77 -5.64 -5.97 13.68
N TYR A 78 -4.52 -5.25 13.77
CA TYR A 78 -3.46 -5.29 12.78
C TYR A 78 -2.93 -6.72 12.56
N ASP A 79 -2.54 -7.40 13.64
CA ASP A 79 -1.98 -8.75 13.58
C ASP A 79 -2.97 -9.77 13.02
N LEU A 80 -4.26 -9.67 13.40
CA LEU A 80 -5.33 -10.51 12.83
C LEU A 80 -5.41 -10.34 11.31
N CYS A 81 -5.28 -9.10 10.81
CA CYS A 81 -5.30 -8.82 9.38
C CYS A 81 -4.07 -9.36 8.65
N MET A 82 -2.90 -9.29 9.29
CA MET A 82 -1.63 -9.80 8.75
C MET A 82 -1.59 -11.33 8.71
N ASP A 83 -2.12 -11.99 9.74
CA ASP A 83 -2.13 -13.45 9.88
C ASP A 83 -3.28 -14.09 9.11
N GLY A 84 -4.39 -13.37 8.88
CA GLY A 84 -5.59 -13.91 8.23
C GLY A 84 -6.35 -14.91 9.11
N LYS A 85 -6.17 -14.82 10.44
CA LYS A 85 -6.78 -15.75 11.40
C LYS A 85 -8.13 -15.22 11.88
N SER A 86 -9.15 -16.03 11.74
CA SER A 86 -10.48 -15.78 12.29
C SER A 86 -10.44 -15.79 13.81
N VAL A 87 -11.33 -15.03 14.44
CA VAL A 87 -11.44 -14.94 15.90
C VAL A 87 -12.90 -15.05 16.32
N VAL A 88 -13.13 -15.72 17.47
CA VAL A 88 -14.46 -15.82 18.06
C VAL A 88 -14.70 -14.63 18.98
N ILE A 89 -15.74 -13.84 18.69
CA ILE A 89 -16.16 -12.68 19.47
C ILE A 89 -17.65 -12.87 19.75
N ASP A 90 -18.04 -12.84 21.03
CA ASP A 90 -19.46 -12.96 21.42
C ASP A 90 -20.13 -14.24 20.87
N GLY A 91 -19.38 -15.36 20.87
CA GLY A 91 -19.85 -16.66 20.36
C GLY A 91 -19.92 -16.79 18.83
N GLN A 92 -19.55 -15.76 18.08
CA GLN A 92 -19.53 -15.78 16.61
C GLN A 92 -18.10 -15.69 16.07
N GLU A 93 -17.82 -16.46 15.01
CA GLU A 93 -16.54 -16.40 14.29
C GLU A 93 -16.53 -15.21 13.31
N TYR A 94 -15.44 -14.44 13.34
CA TYR A 94 -15.22 -13.29 12.48
C TYR A 94 -13.91 -13.44 11.71
N GLU A 95 -14.02 -13.34 10.37
CA GLU A 95 -12.87 -13.19 9.49
C GLU A 95 -12.24 -11.80 9.64
N PRO A 96 -10.91 -11.65 9.51
CA PRO A 96 -10.25 -10.35 9.65
C PRO A 96 -10.77 -9.26 8.72
N GLY A 97 -11.18 -9.60 7.50
CA GLY A 97 -11.73 -8.63 6.55
C GLY A 97 -13.07 -8.03 7.00
N VAL A 98 -13.87 -8.78 7.77
CA VAL A 98 -15.09 -8.28 8.42
C VAL A 98 -14.72 -7.26 9.50
N LEU A 99 -13.77 -7.61 10.37
CA LEU A 99 -13.32 -6.72 11.46
C LEU A 99 -12.70 -5.44 10.92
N LEU A 100 -11.83 -5.56 9.91
CA LEU A 100 -11.23 -4.41 9.26
C LEU A 100 -12.30 -3.55 8.57
N SER A 101 -13.33 -4.13 7.93
CA SER A 101 -14.42 -3.35 7.34
C SER A 101 -15.21 -2.55 8.38
N ALA A 102 -15.45 -3.12 9.57
CA ALA A 102 -16.10 -2.43 10.69
C ALA A 102 -15.22 -1.26 11.18
N TYR A 103 -13.92 -1.51 11.35
CA TYR A 103 -12.94 -0.49 11.72
C TYR A 103 -12.89 0.66 10.70
N LEU A 104 -12.74 0.35 9.40
CA LEU A 104 -12.69 1.35 8.33
C LEU A 104 -13.97 2.16 8.26
N THR A 105 -15.13 1.53 8.36
CA THR A 105 -16.44 2.21 8.34
C THR A 105 -16.53 3.26 9.44
N LYS A 106 -16.05 2.94 10.65
CA LYS A 106 -16.05 3.87 11.78
C LYS A 106 -14.98 4.95 11.61
N ALA A 107 -13.78 4.59 11.21
CA ALA A 107 -12.68 5.54 11.04
C ALA A 107 -13.02 6.60 9.97
N ILE A 108 -13.54 6.22 8.80
CA ILE A 108 -13.90 7.20 7.75
C ILE A 108 -15.13 8.04 8.14
N SER A 109 -15.98 7.57 9.06
CA SER A 109 -17.14 8.34 9.51
C SER A 109 -16.75 9.62 10.25
N MET A 110 -15.53 9.70 10.81
CA MET A 110 -14.97 10.92 11.38
C MET A 110 -14.91 12.07 10.37
N LEU A 111 -14.76 11.76 9.07
CA LEU A 111 -14.79 12.74 7.99
C LEU A 111 -16.23 13.13 7.56
N GLY A 112 -17.25 12.64 8.27
CA GLY A 112 -18.66 12.80 7.91
C GLY A 112 -19.05 12.02 6.65
N ILE A 113 -18.36 10.90 6.38
CA ILE A 113 -18.68 10.00 5.27
C ILE A 113 -19.79 9.05 5.70
N THR A 114 -20.87 9.02 4.93
CA THR A 114 -22.03 8.14 5.13
C THR A 114 -22.32 7.27 3.90
N SER A 115 -21.77 7.64 2.74
CA SER A 115 -21.89 6.91 1.48
C SER A 115 -20.53 6.83 0.78
N PRO A 116 -19.63 5.91 1.22
CA PRO A 116 -18.25 5.82 0.72
C PRO A 116 -18.14 5.77 -0.81
N SER A 117 -18.97 4.97 -1.47
CA SER A 117 -18.99 4.84 -2.95
C SER A 117 -19.19 6.14 -3.72
N ARG A 118 -19.92 7.09 -3.13
CA ARG A 118 -20.22 8.40 -3.72
C ARG A 118 -19.28 9.49 -3.26
N GLN A 119 -18.71 9.33 -2.06
CA GLN A 119 -17.98 10.39 -1.36
C GLN A 119 -16.45 10.25 -1.39
N ILE A 120 -15.95 9.07 -1.76
CA ILE A 120 -14.52 8.79 -1.82
C ILE A 120 -14.10 8.67 -3.29
N ALA A 121 -13.22 9.59 -3.69
CA ALA A 121 -12.58 9.62 -5.00
C ALA A 121 -11.42 8.61 -5.07
N GLY A 122 -10.70 8.45 -3.96
CA GLY A 122 -9.63 7.48 -3.78
C GLY A 122 -9.25 7.35 -2.32
N MET A 123 -8.90 6.14 -1.91
CA MET A 123 -8.41 5.85 -0.57
C MET A 123 -7.16 4.99 -0.67
N MET A 124 -6.07 5.47 -0.09
CA MET A 124 -4.82 4.75 0.06
C MET A 124 -4.66 4.36 1.53
N MET A 125 -4.53 3.06 1.80
CA MET A 125 -4.08 2.57 3.09
C MET A 125 -2.57 2.37 3.05
N THR A 126 -1.86 2.79 4.09
CA THR A 126 -0.44 2.48 4.29
C THR A 126 -0.23 1.70 5.57
N ALA A 127 0.67 0.72 5.52
CA ALA A 127 1.02 -0.13 6.64
C ALA A 127 2.54 -0.33 6.70
N PRO A 128 3.11 -0.75 7.84
CA PRO A 128 4.56 -0.98 7.98
C PRO A 128 5.12 -1.94 6.92
N THR A 129 4.42 -3.05 6.68
CA THR A 129 4.78 -4.04 5.67
C THR A 129 3.50 -4.63 5.06
N LEU A 130 3.65 -5.21 3.87
CA LEU A 130 2.55 -5.86 3.15
C LEU A 130 2.89 -7.33 2.89
N ASN A 131 1.93 -8.22 3.10
CA ASN A 131 2.01 -9.61 2.70
C ASN A 131 0.73 -10.01 1.93
N ARG A 132 0.74 -11.16 1.25
CA ARG A 132 -0.41 -11.68 0.49
C ARG A 132 -1.70 -11.73 1.30
N THR A 133 -1.62 -12.19 2.55
CA THR A 133 -2.77 -12.33 3.43
C THR A 133 -3.38 -10.98 3.76
N PHE A 134 -2.56 -10.02 4.16
CA PHE A 134 -2.98 -8.66 4.49
C PHE A 134 -3.61 -7.95 3.29
N VAL A 135 -3.01 -8.06 2.11
CA VAL A 135 -3.56 -7.52 0.86
C VAL A 135 -4.97 -8.07 0.59
N ARG A 136 -5.17 -9.39 0.75
CA ARG A 136 -6.49 -10.01 0.59
C ARG A 136 -7.49 -9.49 1.64
N THR A 137 -7.07 -9.40 2.89
CA THR A 137 -7.89 -8.87 3.99
C THR A 137 -8.33 -7.43 3.71
N VAL A 138 -7.42 -6.56 3.27
CA VAL A 138 -7.71 -5.16 2.92
C VAL A 138 -8.68 -5.07 1.75
N ARG A 139 -8.50 -5.89 0.71
CA ARG A 139 -9.41 -5.93 -0.45
C ARG A 139 -10.83 -6.37 -0.06
N ASP A 140 -10.97 -7.42 0.75
CA ASP A 140 -12.27 -7.85 1.29
C ASP A 140 -12.91 -6.73 2.12
N ALA A 141 -12.12 -6.06 2.98
CA ALA A 141 -12.61 -4.95 3.77
C ALA A 141 -13.11 -3.77 2.91
N TYR A 142 -12.37 -3.40 1.86
CA TYR A 142 -12.79 -2.34 0.94
C TYR A 142 -14.07 -2.67 0.18
N GLU A 143 -14.22 -3.91 -0.27
CA GLU A 143 -15.44 -4.39 -0.93
C GLU A 143 -16.64 -4.26 0.00
N ARG A 144 -16.50 -4.67 1.27
CA ARG A 144 -17.54 -4.54 2.30
C ARG A 144 -17.90 -3.10 2.63
N VAL A 145 -16.91 -2.20 2.66
CA VAL A 145 -17.11 -0.74 2.84
C VAL A 145 -17.74 -0.08 1.59
N LYS A 146 -17.81 -0.82 0.47
CA LYS A 146 -18.39 -0.39 -0.81
C LYS A 146 -17.62 0.74 -1.48
N ILE A 147 -16.30 0.76 -1.35
CA ILE A 147 -15.45 1.64 -2.16
C ILE A 147 -15.09 0.88 -3.46
N PRO A 148 -15.28 1.46 -4.65
CA PRO A 148 -14.92 0.79 -5.89
C PRO A 148 -13.45 0.36 -5.91
N LYS A 149 -13.16 -0.84 -6.44
CA LYS A 149 -11.79 -1.39 -6.50
C LYS A 149 -10.80 -0.44 -7.18
N SER A 150 -11.23 0.29 -8.20
CA SER A 150 -10.40 1.29 -8.91
C SER A 150 -10.05 2.55 -8.09
N ARG A 151 -10.59 2.67 -6.88
CA ARG A 151 -10.38 3.78 -5.93
C ARG A 151 -9.80 3.31 -4.60
N CYS A 152 -9.44 2.03 -4.51
CA CYS A 152 -8.91 1.40 -3.31
C CYS A 152 -7.46 1.02 -3.56
N PHE A 153 -6.57 1.64 -2.80
CA PHE A 153 -5.14 1.45 -2.94
C PHE A 153 -4.52 1.05 -1.61
N LEU A 154 -3.34 0.46 -1.71
CA LEU A 154 -2.53 0.01 -0.60
C LEU A 154 -1.07 0.37 -0.88
N GLN A 155 -0.27 0.61 0.13
CA GLN A 155 1.18 0.79 0.01
C GLN A 155 1.89 0.54 1.34
N ASP A 156 3.20 0.36 1.30
CA ASP A 156 4.02 0.27 2.51
C ASP A 156 4.51 1.66 2.97
N TYR A 157 5.25 1.68 4.08
CA TYR A 157 5.83 2.89 4.64
C TYR A 157 6.93 3.50 3.79
N ASP A 158 7.69 2.69 3.06
CA ASP A 158 8.76 3.19 2.20
C ASP A 158 8.18 3.97 1.01
N GLU A 159 7.09 3.47 0.41
CA GLU A 159 6.37 4.16 -0.64
C GLU A 159 5.66 5.42 -0.13
N SER A 160 5.10 5.38 1.09
CA SER A 160 4.58 6.58 1.75
C SER A 160 5.66 7.64 1.99
N PHE A 161 6.85 7.23 2.44
CA PHE A 161 7.98 8.13 2.66
C PHE A 161 8.47 8.76 1.35
N TYR A 162 8.49 7.98 0.26
CA TYR A 162 8.75 8.47 -1.09
C TYR A 162 7.74 9.56 -1.50
N HIS A 163 6.44 9.27 -1.47
CA HIS A 163 5.40 10.21 -1.89
C HIS A 163 5.40 11.48 -1.04
N TYR A 164 5.51 11.34 0.28
CA TYR A 164 5.61 12.46 1.20
C TYR A 164 6.79 13.37 0.86
N SER A 165 7.97 12.79 0.61
CA SER A 165 9.20 13.53 0.34
C SER A 165 9.13 14.30 -0.97
N LEU A 166 8.64 13.69 -2.05
CA LEU A 166 8.61 14.32 -3.37
C LEU A 166 7.50 15.39 -3.50
N TYR A 167 6.47 15.32 -2.65
CA TYR A 167 5.46 16.38 -2.55
C TYR A 167 5.97 17.64 -1.87
N GLN A 168 7.07 17.55 -1.10
CA GLN A 168 7.72 18.70 -0.52
C GLN A 168 8.38 19.60 -1.60
N LYS A 169 8.78 20.81 -1.18
CA LYS A 169 9.57 21.73 -2.03
C LYS A 169 10.84 21.04 -2.53
N LYS A 170 11.20 21.28 -3.80
CA LYS A 170 12.35 20.63 -4.47
C LYS A 170 13.67 20.75 -3.71
N GLU A 171 13.89 21.86 -2.99
CA GLU A 171 15.08 22.07 -2.15
C GLU A 171 15.24 20.99 -1.07
N LEU A 172 14.13 20.48 -0.51
CA LEU A 172 14.11 19.51 0.57
C LEU A 172 14.49 18.10 0.11
N TRP A 173 14.44 17.82 -1.18
CA TRP A 173 14.80 16.53 -1.79
C TRP A 173 15.74 16.71 -3.00
N SER A 174 16.53 17.78 -2.97
CA SER A 174 17.58 18.06 -3.97
C SER A 174 18.77 17.09 -3.88
N ARG A 175 18.93 16.44 -2.72
CA ARG A 175 19.88 15.36 -2.39
C ARG A 175 19.11 14.24 -1.69
N ASN A 176 19.81 13.35 -0.99
CA ASN A 176 19.16 12.29 -0.23
C ASN A 176 18.25 12.88 0.87
N VAL A 177 17.20 12.15 1.20
CA VAL A 177 16.30 12.46 2.31
C VAL A 177 16.48 11.40 3.39
N ALA A 178 16.72 11.84 4.61
CA ALA A 178 16.92 10.96 5.76
C ALA A 178 15.62 10.80 6.54
N LEU A 179 15.40 9.62 7.09
CA LEU A 179 14.33 9.33 8.04
C LEU A 179 14.92 8.59 9.24
N PHE A 180 14.70 9.11 10.43
CA PHE A 180 14.87 8.37 11.69
C PHE A 180 13.48 8.10 12.27
N SER A 181 13.16 6.82 12.40
CA SER A 181 11.92 6.35 13.04
C SER A 181 12.24 5.81 14.42
N PHE A 182 11.55 6.34 15.44
CA PHE A 182 11.69 5.98 16.84
C PHE A 182 10.53 5.09 17.26
N ASP A 183 10.84 3.96 17.90
CA ASP A 183 9.90 3.12 18.63
C ASP A 183 10.44 2.97 20.06
N GLY A 184 10.07 3.92 20.93
CA GLY A 184 10.70 4.08 22.24
C GLY A 184 12.19 4.37 22.15
N ASP A 185 13.01 3.35 22.44
CA ASP A 185 14.48 3.45 22.37
C ASP A 185 15.06 2.89 21.07
N ASP A 186 14.27 2.14 20.33
CA ASP A 186 14.73 1.55 19.08
C ASP A 186 14.61 2.60 17.98
N VAL A 187 15.75 2.90 17.35
CA VAL A 187 15.81 3.87 16.26
C VAL A 187 16.22 3.16 14.99
N THR A 188 15.44 3.37 13.94
CA THR A 188 15.74 2.90 12.59
C THR A 188 16.07 4.08 11.69
N PHE A 189 17.17 3.98 10.95
CA PHE A 189 17.53 4.93 9.90
C PHE A 189 17.25 4.36 8.51
N SER A 190 16.52 5.16 7.73
CA SER A 190 16.26 4.94 6.30
C SER A 190 16.70 6.16 5.49
N SER A 191 17.14 5.93 4.26
CA SER A 191 17.46 6.99 3.30
C SER A 191 16.68 6.81 2.01
N LEU A 192 16.00 7.86 1.55
CA LEU A 192 15.46 7.95 0.20
C LEU A 192 16.52 8.54 -0.73
N LYS A 193 16.79 7.84 -1.83
CA LYS A 193 17.77 8.21 -2.84
C LYS A 193 17.15 8.20 -4.23
N MET A 194 17.55 9.19 -5.04
CA MET A 194 17.14 9.31 -6.42
C MET A 194 18.30 8.95 -7.34
N ASP A 195 18.03 8.11 -8.34
CA ASP A 195 18.91 7.84 -9.45
C ASP A 195 18.34 8.48 -10.73
N TYR A 196 19.07 9.46 -11.25
CA TYR A 196 18.71 10.23 -12.43
C TYR A 196 19.38 9.70 -13.72
N GLN A 197 20.11 8.57 -13.65
CA GLN A 197 20.69 7.92 -14.82
C GLN A 197 19.64 7.18 -15.66
N THR A 198 18.52 6.80 -15.04
CA THR A 198 17.37 6.18 -15.70
C THR A 198 16.33 7.21 -16.13
N LYS A 199 15.46 6.83 -17.07
CA LYS A 199 14.26 7.60 -17.43
C LYS A 199 13.04 6.66 -17.42
N PRO A 200 12.05 6.85 -16.51
CA PRO A 200 12.00 7.85 -15.43
C PRO A 200 13.13 7.70 -14.39
N ALA A 201 13.38 8.74 -13.61
CA ALA A 201 14.36 8.68 -12.53
C ALA A 201 13.86 7.72 -11.45
N THR A 202 14.71 6.78 -11.00
CA THR A 202 14.27 5.81 -10.00
C THR A 202 14.50 6.33 -8.58
N ALA A 203 13.63 5.94 -7.66
CA ALA A 203 13.69 6.30 -6.26
C ALA A 203 13.74 5.03 -5.42
N ARG A 204 14.65 4.96 -4.46
CA ARG A 204 14.78 3.80 -3.55
C ARG A 204 14.88 4.28 -2.13
N VAL A 205 14.12 3.65 -1.24
CA VAL A 205 14.33 3.74 0.20
C VAL A 205 15.22 2.57 0.61
N THR A 206 16.24 2.85 1.42
CA THR A 206 17.14 1.82 1.93
C THR A 206 17.22 1.94 3.46
N PRO A 207 16.67 0.98 4.22
CA PRO A 207 16.95 0.88 5.64
C PRO A 207 18.42 0.47 5.80
N LYS A 208 19.21 1.24 6.56
CA LYS A 208 20.64 0.96 6.72
C LYS A 208 21.03 0.51 8.12
N ASN A 209 20.42 1.08 9.16
CA ASN A 209 20.87 0.88 10.53
C ASN A 209 19.68 0.87 11.49
N MET A 210 19.71 -0.07 12.44
CA MET A 210 18.85 -0.07 13.62
C MET A 210 19.74 -0.03 14.86
N LYS A 211 19.34 0.73 15.89
CA LYS A 211 20.03 0.79 17.17
C LYS A 211 19.03 1.02 18.31
N ARG A 212 19.13 0.20 19.35
CA ARG A 212 18.56 0.48 20.68
C ARG A 212 19.43 1.54 21.37
N LEU A 213 18.87 2.69 21.72
CA LEU A 213 19.57 3.73 22.47
C LEU A 213 19.55 3.44 23.98
N SER A 214 20.56 3.94 24.70
CA SER A 214 20.56 3.93 26.16
C SER A 214 19.38 4.68 26.77
N GLN A 215 18.95 4.27 27.97
CA GLN A 215 17.97 4.99 28.79
C GLN A 215 18.60 6.13 29.60
N ASP A 216 19.92 6.09 29.82
CA ASP A 216 20.64 7.20 30.44
C ASP A 216 20.71 8.40 29.48
N PRO A 217 20.20 9.59 29.82
CA PRO A 217 20.07 10.71 28.88
C PRO A 217 21.37 11.15 28.20
N VAL A 218 22.50 11.12 28.92
CA VAL A 218 23.80 11.53 28.38
C VAL A 218 24.28 10.50 27.37
N THR A 219 24.27 9.23 27.77
CA THR A 219 24.65 8.11 26.89
C THR A 219 23.71 7.98 25.70
N ARG A 220 22.41 8.30 25.88
CA ARG A 220 21.40 8.29 24.82
C ARG A 220 21.72 9.28 23.71
N ASP A 221 22.07 10.52 24.06
CA ASP A 221 22.48 11.55 23.08
C ASP A 221 23.77 11.14 22.36
N GLU A 222 24.73 10.55 23.08
CA GLU A 222 25.97 10.03 22.48
C GLU A 222 25.72 8.88 21.52
N ASP A 223 24.86 7.94 21.91
CA ASP A 223 24.45 6.81 21.09
C ASP A 223 23.80 7.26 19.79
N PHE A 224 22.93 8.26 19.88
CA PHE A 224 22.22 8.79 18.72
C PHE A 224 23.15 9.64 17.84
N CYS A 225 24.04 10.44 18.41
CA CYS A 225 25.10 11.13 17.69
C CYS A 225 25.99 10.16 16.90
N TYR A 226 26.39 9.04 17.52
CA TYR A 226 27.13 7.98 16.83
C TYR A 226 26.32 7.41 15.67
N MET A 227 25.03 7.10 15.90
CA MET A 227 24.13 6.58 14.86
C MET A 227 23.98 7.55 13.69
N ILE A 228 23.83 8.86 13.94
CA ILE A 228 23.71 9.90 12.91
C ILE A 228 24.97 9.92 12.02
N ASN A 229 26.15 9.98 12.63
CA ASN A 229 27.42 10.01 11.89
C ASN A 229 27.62 8.74 11.06
N LYS A 230 27.36 7.57 11.66
CA LYS A 230 27.46 6.27 10.96
C LYS A 230 26.47 6.17 9.80
N SER A 231 25.25 6.66 9.98
CA SER A 231 24.18 6.56 8.99
C SER A 231 24.38 7.47 7.78
N PHE A 232 24.85 8.69 8.01
CA PHE A 232 25.14 9.63 6.93
C PHE A 232 26.43 9.28 6.19
N GLY A 233 27.48 8.88 6.91
CA GLY A 233 28.79 8.62 6.32
C GLY A 233 29.25 9.80 5.46
N ASN A 234 29.57 9.52 4.19
CA ASN A 234 30.00 10.54 3.22
C ASN A 234 28.86 11.06 2.33
N GLU A 235 27.62 10.64 2.57
CA GLU A 235 26.48 11.04 1.76
C GLU A 235 25.93 12.41 2.17
N ILE A 236 25.38 13.13 1.20
CA ILE A 236 24.81 14.47 1.41
C ILE A 236 23.28 14.33 1.49
N TYR A 237 22.71 14.97 2.50
CA TYR A 237 21.27 14.98 2.75
C TYR A 237 20.75 16.42 2.69
N SER A 238 19.58 16.61 2.08
CA SER A 238 18.91 17.93 2.04
C SER A 238 18.00 18.12 3.25
N SER A 239 17.31 17.05 3.64
CA SER A 239 16.39 17.06 4.78
C SER A 239 16.49 15.79 5.61
N VAL A 240 16.07 15.91 6.87
CA VAL A 240 15.96 14.84 7.84
C VAL A 240 14.57 14.89 8.46
N PHE A 241 13.86 13.78 8.42
CA PHE A 241 12.60 13.58 9.12
C PHE A 241 12.85 12.73 10.37
N LEU A 242 12.27 13.17 11.48
CA LEU A 242 12.27 12.48 12.77
C LEU A 242 10.81 12.14 13.10
N ILE A 243 10.49 10.86 13.26
CA ILE A 243 9.14 10.37 13.53
C ILE A 243 9.14 9.40 14.71
N GLY A 244 7.97 9.18 15.32
CA GLY A 244 7.76 8.20 16.37
C GLY A 244 7.95 8.75 17.79
N ASP A 245 7.88 7.85 18.78
CA ASP A 245 7.85 8.15 20.20
C ASP A 245 9.21 7.87 20.86
N GLY A 246 10.14 8.82 20.83
CA GLY A 246 11.44 8.58 21.49
C GLY A 246 12.46 9.71 21.43
N ILE A 247 12.24 10.69 20.55
CA ILE A 247 13.07 11.88 20.43
C ILE A 247 12.48 13.03 21.25
N ASP A 248 13.32 13.63 22.09
CA ASP A 248 12.97 14.80 22.89
C ASP A 248 14.15 15.78 22.93
N LYS A 249 13.84 17.07 22.84
CA LYS A 249 14.84 18.16 22.81
C LYS A 249 15.66 18.24 24.10
N ASN A 250 15.14 17.73 25.22
CA ASN A 250 15.79 17.76 26.53
C ASN A 250 16.99 16.81 26.60
N TRP A 251 16.93 15.66 25.93
CA TRP A 251 18.06 14.73 25.89
C TRP A 251 18.89 14.86 24.61
N ALA A 252 18.27 15.11 23.45
CA ALA A 252 18.95 15.05 22.15
C ALA A 252 19.67 16.35 21.75
N VAL A 253 20.32 17.03 22.69
CA VAL A 253 20.89 18.38 22.49
C VAL A 253 21.99 18.35 21.43
N ARG A 254 22.98 17.47 21.57
CA ARG A 254 24.09 17.34 20.61
C ARG A 254 23.61 16.76 19.30
N SER A 255 22.71 15.78 19.36
CA SER A 255 22.15 15.12 18.19
C SER A 255 21.35 16.08 17.30
N ILE A 256 20.47 16.92 17.85
CA ILE A 256 19.72 17.91 17.07
C ILE A 256 20.68 18.93 16.44
N ALA A 257 21.67 19.43 17.19
CA ALA A 257 22.68 20.33 16.65
C ALA A 257 23.48 19.68 15.50
N LEU A 258 23.81 18.38 15.63
CA LEU A 258 24.48 17.61 14.59
C LEU A 258 23.60 17.46 13.34
N LEU A 259 22.32 17.13 13.49
CA LEU A 259 21.37 17.01 12.38
C LEU A 259 21.25 18.32 11.58
N CYS A 260 21.20 19.46 12.27
CA CYS A 260 21.07 20.79 11.63
C CYS A 260 22.36 21.30 10.95
N LYS A 261 23.50 20.61 11.07
CA LYS A 261 24.74 21.02 10.36
C LYS A 261 24.53 21.09 8.84
N ASN A 262 25.34 21.90 8.18
CA ASN A 262 25.36 22.08 6.72
C ASN A 262 24.02 22.57 6.14
N ARG A 263 23.26 23.36 6.91
CA ARG A 263 21.95 23.93 6.51
C ARG A 263 20.90 22.87 6.14
N ARG A 264 20.99 21.67 6.74
CA ARG A 264 19.97 20.64 6.57
C ARG A 264 18.67 21.04 7.25
N HIS A 265 17.57 20.81 6.56
CA HIS A 265 16.24 21.01 7.12
C HIS A 265 15.87 19.80 7.96
N VAL A 266 15.55 20.02 9.24
CA VAL A 266 15.16 18.95 10.16
C VAL A 266 13.69 19.17 10.54
N PHE A 267 12.88 18.13 10.34
CA PHE A 267 11.45 18.15 10.63
C PHE A 267 11.12 17.06 11.64
N TYR A 268 10.16 17.37 12.51
CA TYR A 268 9.60 16.42 13.48
C TYR A 268 8.09 16.36 13.30
N GLY A 269 7.53 15.15 13.23
CA GLY A 269 6.08 14.95 13.14
C GLY A 269 5.70 13.52 12.76
N ASN A 270 4.59 13.04 13.31
CA ASN A 270 4.19 11.62 13.19
C ASN A 270 3.19 11.34 12.07
N ASN A 271 2.83 12.34 11.25
CA ASN A 271 1.86 12.17 10.16
C ASN A 271 2.48 11.91 8.79
N LEU A 272 3.79 11.61 8.74
CA LEU A 272 4.54 11.42 7.50
C LEU A 272 3.93 10.33 6.62
N TYR A 273 3.61 9.16 7.20
CA TYR A 273 3.08 8.03 6.43
C TYR A 273 1.64 8.27 6.00
N ALA A 274 0.75 8.73 6.89
CA ALA A 274 -0.62 9.11 6.53
C ALA A 274 -0.69 10.19 5.44
N LYS A 275 0.16 11.23 5.51
CA LYS A 275 0.27 12.24 4.44
C LYS A 275 0.82 11.65 3.15
N GLY A 276 1.86 10.80 3.22
CA GLY A 276 2.40 10.07 2.08
C GLY A 276 1.36 9.23 1.35
N ALA A 277 0.53 8.51 2.10
CA ALA A 277 -0.63 7.79 1.58
C ALA A 277 -1.63 8.71 0.88
N CYS A 278 -1.95 9.85 1.49
CA CYS A 278 -2.88 10.81 0.91
C CYS A 278 -2.36 11.39 -0.42
N PHE A 279 -1.06 11.73 -0.50
CA PHE A 279 -0.44 12.21 -1.73
C PHE A 279 -0.39 11.13 -2.82
N SER A 280 -0.12 9.87 -2.44
CA SER A 280 -0.15 8.73 -3.37
C SER A 280 -1.55 8.52 -3.96
N ALA A 281 -2.61 8.60 -3.13
CA ALA A 281 -3.98 8.56 -3.61
C ALA A 281 -4.29 9.74 -4.57
N PHE A 282 -3.76 10.93 -4.28
CA PHE A 282 -3.94 12.11 -5.13
C PHE A 282 -3.24 11.96 -6.50
N GLU A 283 -2.01 11.43 -6.55
CA GLU A 283 -1.30 11.07 -7.81
C GLU A 283 -2.00 9.96 -8.61
N LYS A 284 -2.77 9.08 -7.97
CA LYS A 284 -3.49 8.03 -8.70
C LYS A 284 -4.80 8.55 -9.30
N VAL A 285 -5.47 9.48 -8.63
CA VAL A 285 -6.85 9.87 -8.95
C VAL A 285 -6.95 11.18 -9.73
N GLU A 286 -6.14 12.18 -9.43
CA GLU A 286 -6.29 13.53 -10.00
C GLU A 286 -5.02 14.06 -10.66
N GLU A 287 -3.87 13.90 -10.01
CA GLU A 287 -2.60 14.51 -10.45
C GLU A 287 -1.65 13.48 -11.05
N ARG A 288 -0.64 13.90 -11.81
CA ARG A 288 0.46 13.04 -12.29
C ARG A 288 1.80 13.77 -12.22
N ARG A 289 2.04 14.51 -11.14
CA ARG A 289 3.24 15.34 -10.95
C ARG A 289 4.48 14.46 -10.82
N LEU A 290 4.34 13.22 -10.36
CA LEU A 290 5.46 12.30 -10.16
C LEU A 290 5.73 11.37 -11.35
N LYS A 291 5.09 11.57 -12.51
CA LYS A 291 5.24 10.71 -13.71
C LYS A 291 6.68 10.48 -14.19
N ASP A 292 7.59 11.41 -13.92
CA ASP A 292 9.00 11.33 -14.32
C ASP A 292 9.88 10.63 -13.27
N TYR A 293 9.25 10.06 -12.24
CA TYR A 293 9.88 9.35 -11.14
C TYR A 293 9.22 7.98 -10.94
N LEU A 294 10.02 6.96 -10.65
CA LEU A 294 9.55 5.60 -10.38
C LEU A 294 10.08 5.13 -9.03
N PHE A 295 9.18 4.83 -8.09
CA PHE A 295 9.56 4.20 -6.83
C PHE A 295 9.87 2.72 -7.04
N VAL A 296 11.09 2.30 -6.70
CA VAL A 296 11.56 0.92 -6.83
C VAL A 296 11.69 0.29 -5.45
N GLY A 297 10.53 -0.03 -4.87
CA GLY A 297 10.38 -0.78 -3.63
C GLY A 297 10.32 -2.29 -3.86
N ASN A 298 10.24 -3.05 -2.76
CA ASN A 298 10.13 -4.52 -2.81
C ASN A 298 8.82 -4.99 -3.45
N ALA A 299 7.78 -4.16 -3.42
CA ALA A 299 6.48 -4.49 -3.99
C ALA A 299 6.39 -4.27 -5.52
N LEU A 300 7.40 -3.66 -6.14
CA LEU A 300 7.36 -3.29 -7.55
C LEU A 300 7.58 -4.52 -8.44
N ILE A 301 6.65 -4.79 -9.37
CA ILE A 301 6.86 -5.82 -10.38
C ILE A 301 7.84 -5.32 -11.46
N ARG A 302 8.76 -6.20 -11.85
CA ARG A 302 9.86 -5.85 -12.78
C ARG A 302 9.60 -6.30 -14.22
N HIS A 303 8.61 -7.16 -14.42
CA HIS A 303 8.33 -7.76 -15.71
C HIS A 303 7.05 -7.21 -16.32
N ASN A 304 7.13 -6.88 -17.61
CA ASN A 304 5.96 -6.67 -18.43
C ASN A 304 5.46 -8.03 -18.92
N ILE A 305 4.14 -8.24 -18.89
CA ILE A 305 3.46 -9.40 -19.44
C ILE A 305 2.51 -8.92 -20.52
N GLY A 306 2.59 -9.54 -21.69
CA GLY A 306 1.61 -9.36 -22.77
C GLY A 306 1.49 -10.59 -23.64
N MET A 307 0.72 -10.48 -24.71
CA MET A 307 0.57 -11.54 -25.70
C MET A 307 0.60 -10.94 -27.10
N ASP A 308 1.21 -11.65 -28.05
CA ASP A 308 1.03 -11.36 -29.48
C ASP A 308 -0.31 -11.96 -29.91
N MET A 309 -1.26 -11.10 -30.33
CA MET A 309 -2.63 -11.49 -30.60
C MET A 309 -3.12 -10.94 -31.95
N ASN A 310 -4.27 -11.42 -32.42
CA ASN A 310 -4.98 -10.80 -33.53
C ASN A 310 -6.15 -9.95 -32.99
N ILE A 311 -6.03 -8.62 -33.09
CA ILE A 311 -7.03 -7.67 -32.58
C ILE A 311 -7.71 -7.00 -33.77
N ASN A 312 -9.03 -7.17 -33.89
CA ASN A 312 -9.83 -6.63 -34.99
C ASN A 312 -9.28 -7.01 -36.40
N GLY A 313 -8.70 -8.20 -36.53
CA GLY A 313 -8.17 -8.73 -37.79
C GLY A 313 -6.72 -8.36 -38.10
N SER A 314 -6.06 -7.56 -37.24
CA SER A 314 -4.65 -7.22 -37.36
C SER A 314 -3.78 -7.84 -36.25
N PRO A 315 -2.61 -8.42 -36.59
CA PRO A 315 -1.61 -8.81 -35.59
C PRO A 315 -1.16 -7.60 -34.76
N ALA A 316 -1.21 -7.73 -33.43
CA ALA A 316 -0.83 -6.68 -32.49
C ALA A 316 -0.35 -7.27 -31.16
N TYR A 317 0.57 -6.57 -30.50
CA TYR A 317 0.94 -6.86 -29.12
C TYR A 317 -0.13 -6.31 -28.17
N TYR A 318 -0.70 -7.17 -27.33
CA TYR A 318 -1.66 -6.79 -26.30
C TYR A 318 -0.96 -6.74 -24.93
N PRO A 319 -0.76 -5.55 -24.33
CA PRO A 319 -0.21 -5.44 -22.99
C PRO A 319 -1.25 -5.91 -21.96
N MET A 320 -0.84 -6.81 -21.06
CA MET A 320 -1.70 -7.32 -19.99
C MET A 320 -1.36 -6.66 -18.66
N ILE A 321 -0.14 -6.85 -18.18
CA ILE A 321 0.38 -6.28 -16.94
C ILE A 321 1.71 -5.59 -17.27
N GLY A 322 1.86 -4.31 -16.91
CA GLY A 322 3.08 -3.55 -17.16
C GLY A 322 4.01 -3.54 -15.95
N ALA A 323 5.32 -3.57 -16.17
CA ALA A 323 6.31 -3.37 -15.12
C ALA A 323 6.17 -1.98 -14.46
N GLY A 324 6.67 -1.85 -13.24
CA GLY A 324 6.65 -0.56 -12.52
C GLY A 324 5.35 -0.27 -11.78
N VAL A 325 4.48 -1.26 -11.60
CA VAL A 325 3.31 -1.19 -10.71
C VAL A 325 3.51 -2.11 -9.50
N ASN A 326 2.81 -1.85 -8.40
CA ASN A 326 2.86 -2.73 -7.24
C ASN A 326 2.12 -4.04 -7.52
N TRP A 327 2.68 -5.17 -7.06
CA TRP A 327 2.14 -6.51 -7.33
C TRP A 327 0.69 -6.69 -6.86
N TYR A 328 0.31 -6.07 -5.73
CA TYR A 328 -1.06 -6.14 -5.21
C TYR A 328 -2.05 -5.26 -5.98
N GLU A 329 -1.61 -4.50 -6.99
CA GLU A 329 -2.48 -3.83 -7.96
C GLU A 329 -2.44 -4.52 -9.34
N ALA A 330 -1.51 -5.45 -9.52
CA ALA A 330 -1.22 -6.09 -10.79
C ALA A 330 -2.16 -7.28 -11.05
N ALA A 331 -3.36 -6.96 -11.53
CA ALA A 331 -4.31 -7.95 -12.01
C ALA A 331 -4.92 -7.55 -13.36
N LYS A 332 -5.23 -8.55 -14.19
CA LYS A 332 -5.84 -8.36 -15.50
C LYS A 332 -6.82 -9.49 -15.81
N ASP A 333 -8.03 -9.10 -16.18
CA ASP A 333 -9.04 -9.99 -16.74
C ASP A 333 -9.24 -9.69 -18.23
N CYS A 334 -9.31 -10.73 -19.07
CA CYS A 334 -9.78 -10.61 -20.44
C CYS A 334 -10.42 -11.91 -20.96
N GLU A 335 -11.18 -11.80 -22.04
CA GLU A 335 -11.64 -12.95 -22.81
C GLU A 335 -10.87 -13.02 -24.13
N LEU A 336 -10.57 -14.24 -24.57
CA LEU A 336 -9.84 -14.51 -25.81
C LEU A 336 -10.46 -15.68 -26.56
N ILE A 337 -10.32 -15.67 -27.88
CA ILE A 337 -10.79 -16.76 -28.76
C ILE A 337 -9.55 -17.46 -29.31
N LEU A 338 -9.49 -18.79 -29.14
CA LEU A 338 -8.38 -19.58 -29.67
C LEU A 338 -8.45 -19.68 -31.21
N ASP A 339 -7.30 -19.51 -31.85
CA ASP A 339 -7.12 -19.66 -33.29
C ASP A 339 -6.07 -20.76 -33.56
N GLN A 340 -6.53 -21.97 -33.89
CA GLN A 340 -5.72 -23.14 -34.23
C GLN A 340 -4.56 -23.44 -33.27
N THR A 341 -4.78 -23.32 -31.96
CA THR A 341 -3.79 -23.63 -30.92
C THR A 341 -4.44 -24.31 -29.72
N ASP A 342 -3.65 -25.08 -28.97
CA ASP A 342 -3.99 -25.72 -27.70
C ASP A 342 -3.14 -25.22 -26.53
N GLU A 343 -2.46 -24.08 -26.72
CA GLU A 343 -1.62 -23.42 -25.72
C GLU A 343 -1.81 -21.89 -25.75
N LEU A 344 -1.50 -21.23 -24.63
CA LEU A 344 -1.36 -19.78 -24.53
C LEU A 344 0.12 -19.41 -24.46
N VAL A 345 0.53 -18.41 -25.24
CA VAL A 345 1.91 -17.92 -25.25
C VAL A 345 1.95 -16.48 -24.77
N PHE A 346 2.62 -16.27 -23.64
CA PHE A 346 2.86 -14.96 -23.05
C PHE A 346 4.26 -14.46 -23.43
N VAL A 347 4.37 -13.17 -23.70
CA VAL A 347 5.63 -12.46 -23.89
C VAL A 347 5.94 -11.75 -22.58
N VAL A 348 7.07 -12.12 -21.97
CA VAL A 348 7.56 -11.55 -20.71
C VAL A 348 8.79 -10.73 -21.01
N SER A 349 8.89 -9.51 -20.48
CA SER A 349 10.08 -8.68 -20.67
C SER A 349 10.48 -7.89 -19.43
N ASP A 350 11.74 -8.01 -19.06
CA ASP A 350 12.36 -7.29 -17.94
C ASP A 350 12.44 -5.78 -18.23
N MET A 351 12.18 -4.97 -17.21
CA MET A 351 12.17 -3.50 -17.33
C MET A 351 13.55 -2.85 -17.40
N GLU A 352 14.61 -3.52 -16.92
CA GLU A 352 15.98 -3.02 -16.88
C GLU A 352 16.71 -3.28 -18.20
N ASP A 353 16.67 -4.51 -18.73
CA ASP A 353 17.42 -4.89 -19.95
C ASP A 353 16.55 -5.05 -21.21
N GLY A 354 15.22 -5.06 -21.05
CA GLY A 354 14.26 -5.20 -22.16
C GLY A 354 14.25 -6.59 -22.82
N ARG A 355 14.97 -7.56 -22.25
CA ARG A 355 15.05 -8.92 -22.79
C ARG A 355 13.67 -9.56 -22.78
N ARG A 356 13.27 -10.09 -23.94
CA ARG A 356 11.98 -10.77 -24.12
C ARG A 356 12.15 -12.28 -24.06
N THR A 357 11.33 -12.93 -23.24
CA THR A 357 11.18 -14.38 -23.18
C THR A 357 9.74 -14.76 -23.49
N ARG A 358 9.53 -16.01 -23.90
CA ARG A 358 8.18 -16.56 -24.12
C ARG A 358 7.89 -17.59 -23.04
N TYR A 359 6.75 -17.44 -22.39
CA TYR A 359 6.21 -18.41 -21.45
C TYR A 359 5.01 -19.09 -22.10
N THR A 360 5.04 -20.42 -22.18
CA THR A 360 4.03 -21.21 -22.89
C THR A 360 3.25 -22.05 -21.90
N MET A 361 1.93 -21.83 -21.85
CA MET A 361 0.97 -22.53 -20.99
C MET A 361 0.16 -23.52 -21.83
N PRO A 362 0.42 -24.83 -21.76
CA PRO A 362 -0.39 -25.83 -22.45
C PRO A 362 -1.79 -25.95 -21.82
N LEU A 363 -2.81 -26.27 -22.62
CA LEU A 363 -4.19 -26.47 -22.16
C LEU A 363 -4.60 -27.95 -22.27
N PRO A 364 -4.08 -28.84 -21.40
CA PRO A 364 -4.35 -30.27 -21.49
C PRO A 364 -5.84 -30.56 -21.32
N GLY A 365 -6.36 -31.43 -22.20
CA GLY A 365 -7.77 -31.82 -22.18
C GLY A 365 -8.73 -30.74 -22.68
N LEU A 366 -8.23 -29.76 -23.45
CA LEU A 366 -9.06 -28.81 -24.19
C LEU A 366 -10.05 -29.55 -25.11
N PRO A 367 -11.36 -29.26 -25.06
CA PRO A 367 -12.33 -29.88 -25.94
C PRO A 367 -12.03 -29.62 -27.41
N LYS A 368 -12.09 -30.67 -28.25
CA LYS A 368 -11.92 -30.52 -29.69
C LYS A 368 -13.17 -29.91 -30.31
N ARG A 369 -13.02 -28.70 -30.86
CA ARG A 369 -14.09 -27.94 -31.52
C ARG A 369 -13.55 -27.34 -32.83
N PRO A 370 -14.41 -26.91 -33.77
CA PRO A 370 -13.99 -26.14 -34.93
C PRO A 370 -13.16 -24.91 -34.54
N ASN A 371 -12.33 -24.44 -35.47
CA ASN A 371 -11.50 -23.26 -35.19
C ASN A 371 -12.36 -22.03 -34.81
N LYS A 372 -11.85 -21.18 -33.90
CA LYS A 372 -12.54 -19.96 -33.42
C LYS A 372 -13.86 -20.20 -32.71
N THR A 373 -14.06 -21.40 -32.16
CA THR A 373 -15.26 -21.76 -31.37
C THR A 373 -14.93 -22.15 -29.92
N THR A 374 -13.76 -21.71 -29.44
CA THR A 374 -13.36 -21.80 -28.04
C THR A 374 -13.02 -20.42 -27.53
N ARG A 375 -13.88 -19.90 -26.66
CA ARG A 375 -13.64 -18.68 -25.89
C ARG A 375 -13.12 -19.05 -24.52
N LEU A 376 -12.07 -18.37 -24.08
CA LEU A 376 -11.46 -18.55 -22.77
C LEU A 376 -11.61 -17.26 -21.96
N SER A 377 -11.92 -17.40 -20.68
CA SER A 377 -11.67 -16.34 -19.69
C SER A 377 -10.24 -16.51 -19.18
N LEU A 378 -9.47 -15.43 -19.18
CA LEU A 378 -8.10 -15.38 -18.70
C LEU A 378 -8.02 -14.34 -17.57
N HIS A 379 -7.53 -14.79 -16.43
CA HIS A 379 -7.21 -13.96 -15.27
C HIS A 379 -5.72 -14.08 -14.97
N LEU A 380 -5.02 -12.95 -14.92
CA LEU A 380 -3.66 -12.84 -14.41
C LEU A 380 -3.68 -12.03 -13.13
N GLU A 381 -2.94 -12.46 -12.11
CA GLU A 381 -2.77 -11.70 -10.88
C GLU A 381 -1.41 -12.03 -10.23
N TYR A 382 -0.65 -11.01 -9.86
CA TYR A 382 0.53 -11.24 -9.03
C TYR A 382 0.15 -11.50 -7.56
N ASP A 383 0.81 -12.49 -6.96
CA ASP A 383 0.65 -12.81 -5.54
C ASP A 383 1.93 -12.64 -4.70
N SER A 384 3.03 -12.31 -5.38
CA SER A 384 4.29 -11.78 -4.84
C SER A 384 4.95 -10.90 -5.93
N PRO A 385 6.06 -10.17 -5.65
CA PRO A 385 6.73 -9.34 -6.66
C PRO A 385 7.28 -10.09 -7.88
N ASP A 386 7.53 -11.38 -7.72
CA ASP A 386 8.23 -12.30 -8.64
C ASP A 386 7.35 -13.43 -9.17
N ARG A 387 6.06 -13.47 -8.81
CA ARG A 387 5.16 -14.56 -9.19
C ARG A 387 3.81 -14.07 -9.65
N CYS A 388 3.46 -14.44 -10.88
CA CYS A 388 2.18 -14.19 -11.51
C CYS A 388 1.36 -15.48 -11.58
N GLN A 389 0.15 -15.46 -11.02
CA GLN A 389 -0.83 -16.53 -11.13
C GLN A 389 -1.67 -16.36 -12.39
N ILE A 390 -1.84 -17.43 -13.15
CA ILE A 390 -2.61 -17.46 -14.39
C ILE A 390 -3.75 -18.45 -14.19
N ARG A 391 -4.99 -17.99 -14.32
CA ARG A 391 -6.20 -18.82 -14.31
C ARG A 391 -6.91 -18.70 -15.64
N VAL A 392 -7.16 -19.83 -16.28
CA VAL A 392 -7.85 -19.91 -17.58
C VAL A 392 -9.09 -20.78 -17.42
N GLU A 393 -10.23 -20.30 -17.91
CA GLU A 393 -11.50 -21.03 -17.87
C GLU A 393 -12.11 -21.15 -19.26
N ASP A 394 -12.48 -22.36 -19.66
CA ASP A 394 -13.18 -22.60 -20.93
C ASP A 394 -14.64 -22.14 -20.84
N LEU A 395 -14.99 -21.10 -21.59
CA LEU A 395 -16.34 -20.57 -21.67
C LEU A 395 -17.17 -21.20 -22.80
N GLY A 396 -16.56 -22.03 -23.64
CA GLY A 396 -17.20 -22.50 -24.88
C GLY A 396 -17.41 -21.36 -25.88
N PHE A 397 -18.49 -21.40 -26.65
CA PHE A 397 -18.89 -20.38 -27.61
C PHE A 397 -20.42 -20.37 -27.77
N GLY A 398 -21.10 -20.02 -26.68
CA GLY A 398 -22.56 -20.05 -26.59
C GLY A 398 -23.13 -21.48 -26.64
N ASP A 399 -24.41 -21.60 -26.97
CA ASP A 399 -25.13 -22.88 -26.94
C ASP A 399 -24.67 -23.85 -28.03
N MET A 400 -24.14 -23.35 -29.14
CA MET A 400 -23.61 -24.18 -30.23
C MET A 400 -22.37 -24.96 -29.82
N TYR A 401 -21.56 -24.40 -28.93
CA TYR A 401 -20.34 -25.02 -28.43
C TYR A 401 -20.25 -24.80 -26.92
N PRO A 402 -20.96 -25.59 -26.10
CA PRO A 402 -21.02 -25.38 -24.66
C PRO A 402 -19.64 -25.44 -23.99
N SER A 403 -19.49 -24.71 -22.88
CA SER A 403 -18.31 -24.77 -22.02
C SER A 403 -18.02 -26.22 -21.58
N GLY A 404 -16.74 -26.60 -21.66
CA GLY A 404 -16.24 -27.85 -21.11
C GLY A 404 -16.03 -27.82 -19.59
N LYS A 405 -16.32 -26.69 -18.94
CA LYS A 405 -16.11 -26.41 -17.51
C LYS A 405 -14.69 -26.71 -17.02
N LYS A 406 -13.72 -26.64 -17.94
CA LYS A 406 -12.31 -26.83 -17.66
C LYS A 406 -11.73 -25.54 -17.12
N VAL A 407 -10.93 -25.67 -16.07
CA VAL A 407 -10.14 -24.59 -15.48
C VAL A 407 -8.69 -25.06 -15.42
N TRP A 408 -7.79 -24.25 -15.94
CA TRP A 408 -6.34 -24.45 -15.85
C TRP A 408 -5.76 -23.35 -14.95
N ASN A 409 -4.82 -23.73 -14.09
CA ASN A 409 -4.09 -22.80 -13.25
C ASN A 409 -2.60 -23.05 -13.44
N GLU A 410 -1.83 -21.98 -13.59
CA GLU A 410 -0.38 -22.03 -13.68
C GLU A 410 0.23 -20.86 -12.91
N SER A 411 1.49 -21.00 -12.51
CA SER A 411 2.27 -19.92 -11.90
C SER A 411 3.48 -19.65 -12.77
N MET A 412 3.65 -18.39 -13.15
CA MET A 412 4.80 -17.90 -13.88
C MET A 412 5.73 -17.18 -12.91
N GLU A 413 6.93 -17.71 -12.74
CA GLU A 413 8.02 -17.08 -11.99
C GLU A 413 8.74 -16.08 -12.92
N GLY A 414 8.96 -14.86 -12.43
CA GLY A 414 9.51 -13.75 -13.20
C GLY A 414 9.83 -12.56 -12.35
#